data_AF-A0A959X1N9-F1
#
_entry.id   AF-A0A959X1N9-F1
#
_cell.length_a   1.000
_cell.length_b   1.000
_cell.length_c   1.000
_cell.angle_alpha   90.00
_cell.angle_beta   90.00
_cell.angle_gamma   90.00
#
_symmetry.space_group_name_H-M   'P 1'
#
loop_
_entity.id
_entity.type
_entity.pdbx_description
1 polymer ?
#
loop_
_entity_poly.entity_id
_entity_poly.type
_entity_poly.pdbx_seq_one_letter_code
_entity_poly.pdbx_strand_id
1 'polypeptide(L)'
;MNELLVLLRQRRRRDRFQLAVWIISIGLLTYASTASVAGTYGDEAGRTQILQLAVATRTVLVFRGTPNGPSLGAFVFFELFSWLAVMVGLMSSFLAVRHSRADEELGRAELVASTPAGRILPTVATVVHGLLANV
;
A
#
# COMPACT_ATOMS: atom_id res chain seq x y z
N MET A 1 -28.04 -2.39 2.31
CA MET A 1 -27.04 -1.34 2.01
C MET A 1 -26.56 -0.60 3.27
N ASN A 2 -27.41 -0.33 4.26
CA ASN A 2 -27.01 0.29 5.53
C ASN A 2 -25.93 -0.49 6.30
N GLU A 3 -26.02 -1.83 6.37
CA GLU A 3 -25.07 -2.63 7.15
C GLU A 3 -23.61 -2.50 6.68
N LEU A 4 -23.38 -2.43 5.37
CA LEU A 4 -22.04 -2.24 4.81
C LEU A 4 -21.44 -0.90 5.26
N LEU A 5 -22.24 0.17 5.24
CA LEU A 5 -21.80 1.50 5.67
C LEU A 5 -21.52 1.54 7.17
N VAL A 6 -22.31 0.82 7.98
CA VAL A 6 -22.08 0.67 9.42
C VAL A 6 -20.73 -0.02 9.68
N LEU A 7 -20.46 -1.13 9.00
CA LEU A 7 -19.18 -1.85 9.10
C LEU A 7 -18.00 -0.99 8.65
N LEU A 8 -18.12 -0.29 7.51
CA LEU A 8 -17.07 0.61 7.01
C LEU A 8 -16.78 1.75 8.00
N ARG A 9 -17.82 2.34 8.60
CA ARG A 9 -17.67 3.38 9.62
C ARG A 9 -16.98 2.82 10.88
N GLN A 10 -17.33 1.61 11.29
CA GLN A 10 -16.71 0.94 12.44
C GLN A 10 -15.22 0.67 12.19
N ARG A 11 -14.86 0.13 11.01
CA ARG A 11 -13.46 -0.13 10.65
C ARG A 11 -12.63 1.13 10.55
N ARG A 12 -13.13 2.15 9.85
CA ARG A 12 -12.46 3.46 9.78
C ARG A 12 -12.13 4.00 11.17
N ARG A 13 -13.05 3.89 12.14
CA ARG A 13 -12.81 4.34 13.52
C ARG A 13 -11.77 3.48 14.24
N ARG A 14 -11.80 2.16 14.05
CA ARG A 14 -10.89 1.19 14.69
C ARG A 14 -9.47 1.26 14.14
N ASP A 15 -9.30 1.64 12.87
CA ASP A 15 -8.02 1.55 12.18
C ASP A 15 -7.41 2.92 11.86
N ARG A 16 -8.11 4.03 12.12
CA ARG A 16 -7.65 5.39 11.80
C ARG A 16 -6.21 5.68 12.21
N PHE A 17 -5.79 5.22 13.40
CA PHE A 17 -4.43 5.48 13.89
C PHE A 17 -3.41 4.59 13.20
N GLN A 18 -3.71 3.30 13.04
CA GLN A 18 -2.83 2.37 12.36
C GLN A 18 -2.64 2.79 10.89
N LEU A 19 -3.72 3.08 10.18
CA LEU A 19 -3.67 3.54 8.80
C LEU A 19 -3.00 4.92 8.68
N ALA A 20 -3.29 5.86 9.59
CA ALA A 20 -2.61 7.15 9.58
C ALA A 20 -1.10 6.99 9.75
N VAL A 21 -0.65 6.14 10.69
CA VAL A 21 0.78 5.87 10.87
C VAL A 21 1.37 5.26 9.61
N TRP A 22 0.75 4.23 9.02
CA TRP A 22 1.23 3.64 7.77
C TRP A 22 1.32 4.66 6.63
N ILE A 23 0.25 5.39 6.36
CA ILE A 23 0.17 6.35 5.25
C ILE A 23 1.16 7.50 5.45
N ILE A 24 1.24 8.05 6.66
CA ILE A 24 2.18 9.15 6.97
C ILE A 24 3.62 8.65 6.89
N SER A 25 3.94 7.47 7.43
CA SER A 25 5.29 6.91 7.37
C SER A 25 5.72 6.60 5.93
N ILE A 26 4.85 5.99 5.12
CA ILE A 26 5.12 5.72 3.70
C ILE A 26 5.30 7.04 2.94
N GLY A 27 4.43 8.04 3.18
CA GLY A 27 4.53 9.36 2.57
C GLY A 27 5.82 10.09 2.94
N LEU A 28 6.20 10.08 4.23
CA LEU A 28 7.43 10.69 4.71
C LEU A 28 8.67 10.01 4.14
N LEU A 29 8.67 8.66 4.10
CA LEU A 29 9.74 7.89 3.49
C LEU A 29 9.88 8.24 1.99
N THR A 30 8.76 8.29 1.26
CA THR A 30 8.75 8.66 -0.16
C THR A 30 9.30 10.07 -0.37
N TYR A 31 8.89 11.02 0.45
CA TYR A 31 9.37 12.41 0.41
C TYR A 31 10.89 12.49 0.66
N ALA A 32 11.37 11.86 1.74
CA ALA A 32 12.78 11.84 2.09
C ALA A 32 13.64 11.15 1.02
N SER A 33 13.18 10.00 0.51
CA SER A 33 13.87 9.28 -0.56
C SER A 33 13.90 10.08 -1.86
N THR A 34 12.83 10.78 -2.23
CA THR A 34 12.81 11.64 -3.42
C THR A 34 13.84 12.77 -3.31
N ALA A 35 13.93 13.42 -2.15
CA ALA A 35 14.93 14.47 -1.90
C ALA A 35 16.37 13.90 -1.99
N SER A 36 16.59 12.69 -1.44
CA SER A 36 17.88 12.00 -1.49
C SER A 36 18.28 11.63 -2.94
N VAL A 37 17.33 11.11 -3.73
CA VAL A 37 17.54 10.80 -5.14
C VAL A 37 17.84 12.06 -5.94
N ALA A 38 17.11 13.15 -5.71
CA ALA A 38 17.37 14.42 -6.39
C ALA A 38 18.76 14.99 -6.07
N GLY A 39 19.22 14.86 -4.82
CA GLY A 39 20.56 15.29 -4.41
C GLY A 39 21.69 14.42 -4.94
N THR A 40 21.47 13.11 -5.08
CA THR A 40 22.49 12.14 -5.51
C THR A 40 22.56 11.99 -7.03
N TYR A 41 21.40 12.00 -7.69
CA TYR A 41 21.22 11.74 -9.12
C TYR A 41 20.59 12.96 -9.84
N GLY A 42 20.91 14.17 -9.40
CA GLY A 42 20.35 15.41 -9.97
C GLY A 42 20.64 15.57 -11.47
N ASP A 43 21.79 15.08 -11.95
CA ASP A 43 22.15 15.11 -13.35
C ASP A 43 21.38 14.07 -14.20
N GLU A 44 20.88 14.49 -15.34
CA GLU A 44 20.10 13.66 -16.25
C GLU A 44 20.97 12.68 -17.04
N ALA A 45 22.21 13.07 -17.39
CA ALA A 45 23.14 12.19 -18.06
C ALA A 45 23.54 11.02 -17.16
N GLY A 46 23.83 11.30 -15.87
CA GLY A 46 24.05 10.26 -14.86
C GLY A 46 22.87 9.30 -14.69
N ARG A 47 21.64 9.81 -14.59
CA ARG A 47 20.42 8.98 -14.54
C ARG A 47 20.29 8.08 -15.77
N THR A 48 20.57 8.62 -16.96
CA THR A 48 20.50 7.86 -18.21
C THR A 48 21.47 6.68 -18.23
N GLN A 49 22.71 6.87 -17.77
CA GLN A 49 23.72 5.80 -17.69
C GLN A 49 23.27 4.68 -16.75
N ILE A 50 22.73 5.02 -15.58
CA ILE A 50 22.20 4.03 -14.62
C ILE A 50 21.04 3.25 -15.22
N LEU A 51 20.13 3.93 -15.92
CA LEU A 51 19.00 3.27 -16.59
C LEU A 51 19.48 2.30 -17.67
N GLN A 52 20.51 2.64 -18.44
CA GLN A 52 21.09 1.72 -19.43
C GLN A 52 21.65 0.44 -18.78
N LEU A 53 22.36 0.56 -17.66
CA LEU A 53 22.85 -0.59 -16.89
C LEU A 53 21.70 -1.43 -16.31
N ALA A 54 20.66 -0.77 -15.82
CA ALA A 54 19.48 -1.42 -15.27
C ALA A 54 18.73 -2.23 -16.33
N VAL A 55 18.56 -1.67 -17.54
CA VAL A 55 17.92 -2.36 -18.67
C VAL A 55 18.76 -3.54 -19.17
N ALA A 56 20.09 -3.45 -19.10
CA ALA A 56 20.96 -4.57 -19.43
C ALA A 56 20.82 -5.75 -18.44
N THR A 57 20.30 -5.51 -17.24
CA THR A 57 20.21 -6.51 -16.17
C THR A 57 18.76 -7.00 -15.99
N ARG A 58 18.43 -8.18 -16.53
CA ARG A 58 17.05 -8.73 -16.49
C ARG A 58 16.47 -8.84 -15.08
N THR A 59 17.28 -9.20 -14.08
CA THR A 59 16.83 -9.30 -12.69
C THR A 59 16.26 -7.97 -12.18
N VAL A 60 16.88 -6.85 -12.55
CA VAL A 60 16.40 -5.52 -12.15
C VAL A 60 15.04 -5.22 -12.77
N LEU A 61 14.85 -5.56 -14.05
CA LEU A 61 13.57 -5.36 -14.75
C LEU A 61 12.44 -6.23 -14.19
N VAL A 62 12.73 -7.45 -13.73
CA VAL A 62 11.72 -8.32 -13.10
C VAL A 62 11.16 -7.68 -11.82
N PHE A 63 12.02 -7.04 -11.02
CA PHE A 63 11.60 -6.43 -9.76
C PHE A 63 11.06 -5.01 -9.92
N ARG A 64 11.60 -4.21 -10.85
CA ARG A 64 11.30 -2.77 -10.97
C ARG A 64 10.45 -2.39 -12.19
N GLY A 65 10.22 -3.31 -13.12
CA GLY A 65 9.59 -3.02 -14.41
C GLY A 65 10.53 -2.27 -15.36
N THR A 66 9.97 -1.76 -16.47
CA THR A 66 10.74 -0.97 -17.44
C THR A 66 10.76 0.51 -17.06
N PRO A 67 11.93 1.18 -17.13
CA PRO A 67 12.02 2.60 -16.81
C PRO A 67 11.31 3.46 -17.86
N ASN A 68 10.65 4.53 -17.42
CA ASN A 68 9.89 5.46 -18.27
C ASN A 68 10.69 6.72 -18.66
N GLY A 69 12.01 6.60 -18.73
CA GLY A 69 12.93 7.68 -19.08
C GLY A 69 13.70 8.28 -17.90
N PRO A 70 14.66 9.19 -18.16
CA PRO A 70 15.60 9.68 -17.16
C PRO A 70 15.07 10.86 -16.33
N SER A 71 13.88 11.40 -16.63
CA SER A 71 13.28 12.50 -15.85
C SER A 71 13.23 12.16 -14.35
N LEU A 72 13.31 13.17 -13.48
CA LEU A 72 13.52 12.92 -12.04
C LEU A 72 12.36 12.10 -11.47
N GLY A 73 11.12 12.45 -11.82
CA GLY A 73 9.94 11.70 -11.39
C GLY A 73 9.92 10.26 -11.91
N ALA A 74 10.28 10.03 -13.18
CA ALA A 74 10.33 8.69 -13.76
C ALA A 74 11.43 7.83 -13.12
N PHE A 75 12.59 8.42 -12.83
CA PHE A 75 13.71 7.75 -12.18
C PHE A 75 13.39 7.41 -10.71
N VAL A 76 12.82 8.36 -9.96
CA VAL A 76 12.36 8.15 -8.58
C VAL A 76 11.32 7.03 -8.53
N PHE A 77 10.36 7.02 -9.45
CA PHE A 77 9.36 5.95 -9.53
C PHE A 77 10.03 4.59 -9.78
N PHE A 78 10.93 4.51 -10.77
CA PHE A 78 11.66 3.29 -11.09
C PHE A 78 12.45 2.73 -9.89
N GLU A 79 13.04 3.62 -9.09
CA GLU A 79 13.84 3.23 -7.93
C GLU A 79 13.00 2.83 -6.70
N LEU A 80 11.95 3.59 -6.41
CA LEU A 80 11.22 3.49 -5.14
C LEU A 80 9.95 2.65 -5.20
N PHE A 81 9.25 2.60 -6.35
CA PHE A 81 7.89 2.06 -6.43
C PHE A 81 7.79 0.63 -5.89
N SER A 82 8.73 -0.25 -6.24
CA SER A 82 8.72 -1.66 -5.82
C SER A 82 8.74 -1.80 -4.30
N TRP A 83 9.53 -0.97 -3.61
CA TRP A 83 9.61 -0.97 -2.15
C TRP A 83 8.33 -0.41 -1.52
N LEU A 84 7.79 0.67 -2.09
CA LEU A 84 6.53 1.25 -1.64
C LEU A 84 5.36 0.26 -1.83
N ALA A 85 5.33 -0.47 -2.93
CA ALA A 85 4.34 -1.51 -3.20
C ALA A 85 4.39 -2.64 -2.17
N VAL A 86 5.59 -3.06 -1.74
CA VAL A 86 5.74 -4.03 -0.64
C VAL A 86 5.19 -3.49 0.67
N MET A 87 5.51 -2.24 1.03
CA MET A 87 4.99 -1.61 2.25
C MET A 87 3.46 -1.51 2.25
N VAL A 88 2.87 -1.10 1.13
CA VAL A 88 1.42 -1.04 0.91
C VAL A 88 0.79 -2.44 0.97
N GLY A 89 1.45 -3.45 0.40
CA GLY A 89 1.04 -4.85 0.47
C GLY A 89 1.02 -5.38 1.90
N LEU A 90 2.05 -5.07 2.70
CA LEU A 90 2.11 -5.44 4.12
C LEU A 90 1.04 -4.73 4.94
N MET A 91 0.84 -3.42 4.74
CA MET A 91 -0.23 -2.65 5.37
C MET A 91 -1.59 -3.32 5.11
N SER A 92 -1.88 -3.63 3.84
CA SER A 92 -3.14 -4.26 3.42
C SER A 92 -3.29 -5.68 3.97
N SER A 93 -2.20 -6.45 4.03
CA SER A 93 -2.21 -7.82 4.59
C SER A 93 -2.49 -7.82 6.09
N PHE A 94 -1.86 -6.93 6.86
CA PHE A 94 -2.13 -6.79 8.28
C PHE A 94 -3.55 -6.31 8.56
N LEU A 95 -4.08 -5.40 7.73
CA LEU A 95 -5.47 -4.97 7.79
C LEU A 95 -6.42 -6.16 7.54
N ALA A 96 -6.14 -7.00 6.54
CA ALA A 96 -6.94 -8.18 6.23
C ALA A 96 -6.94 -9.19 7.39
N VAL A 97 -5.78 -9.49 7.98
CA VAL A 97 -5.66 -10.41 9.13
C VAL A 97 -6.43 -9.89 10.36
N ARG A 98 -6.32 -8.59 10.63
CA ARG A 98 -7.00 -7.92 11.76
C ARG A 98 -8.53 -7.98 11.69
N HIS A 99 -9.10 -8.06 10.48
CA HIS A 99 -10.55 -8.10 10.24
C HIS A 99 -11.08 -9.46 9.78
N SER A 100 -10.22 -10.48 9.79
CA SER A 100 -10.59 -11.88 9.55
C SER A 100 -10.23 -12.69 10.78
N ARG A 101 -9.05 -13.32 10.80
CA ARG A 101 -8.50 -14.14 11.89
C ARG A 101 -8.71 -13.56 13.28
N ALA A 102 -8.34 -12.29 13.48
CA ALA A 102 -8.45 -11.70 14.82
C ALA A 102 -9.91 -11.50 15.28
N ASP A 103 -10.85 -11.28 14.35
CA ASP A 103 -12.27 -11.15 14.70
C ASP A 103 -12.94 -12.53 14.89
N GLU A 104 -12.41 -13.58 14.26
CA GLU A 104 -12.79 -14.98 14.52
C GLU A 104 -12.31 -15.43 15.92
N GLU A 105 -11.04 -15.21 16.25
CA GLU A 105 -10.44 -15.57 17.54
C GLU A 105 -11.12 -14.87 18.73
N LEU A 106 -11.63 -13.65 18.52
CA LEU A 106 -12.36 -12.88 19.52
C LEU A 106 -13.88 -13.19 19.55
N GLY A 107 -14.37 -14.13 18.74
CA GLY A 107 -15.79 -14.50 18.65
C GLY A 107 -16.69 -13.42 18.04
N ARG A 108 -16.13 -12.30 17.55
CA ARG A 108 -16.89 -11.19 16.96
C ARG A 108 -17.50 -11.57 15.63
N ALA A 109 -16.84 -12.44 14.87
CA ALA A 109 -17.33 -12.93 13.60
C ALA A 109 -18.70 -13.61 13.75
N GLU A 110 -18.90 -14.40 14.82
CA GLU A 110 -20.17 -15.09 15.11
C GLU A 110 -21.28 -14.11 15.50
N LEU A 111 -20.94 -13.10 16.32
CA LEU A 111 -21.87 -12.03 16.71
C LEU A 111 -22.34 -11.21 15.52
N VAL A 112 -21.47 -10.91 14.56
CA VAL A 112 -21.86 -10.18 13.35
C VAL A 112 -22.66 -11.08 12.41
N ALA A 113 -22.29 -12.36 12.31
CA ALA A 113 -22.98 -13.33 11.46
C ALA A 113 -24.43 -13.60 11.90
N SER A 114 -24.77 -13.41 13.18
CA SER A 114 -26.15 -13.53 13.70
C SER A 114 -27.02 -12.29 13.43
N THR A 115 -26.44 -11.21 12.89
CA THR A 115 -27.18 -10.00 12.46
C THR A 115 -27.61 -10.11 10.99
N PRO A 116 -28.47 -9.20 10.49
CA PRO A 116 -28.81 -9.12 9.06
C PRO A 116 -27.61 -8.90 8.12
N ALA A 117 -26.43 -8.54 8.65
CA ALA A 117 -25.22 -8.40 7.84
C ALA A 117 -24.73 -9.75 7.27
N GLY A 118 -25.05 -10.86 7.94
CA GLY A 118 -24.65 -12.20 7.52
C GLY A 118 -23.13 -12.41 7.46
N ARG A 119 -22.70 -13.49 6.80
CA ARG A 119 -21.29 -13.94 6.79
C ARG A 119 -20.40 -13.23 5.76
N ILE A 120 -20.98 -12.66 4.69
CA ILE A 120 -20.22 -12.14 3.54
C ILE A 120 -19.89 -10.66 3.69
N LEU A 121 -20.80 -9.84 4.25
CA LEU A 121 -20.60 -8.40 4.36
C LEU A 121 -19.35 -7.99 5.15
N PRO A 122 -18.93 -8.70 6.22
CA PRO A 122 -17.66 -8.40 6.89
C PRO A 122 -16.46 -8.50 5.94
N THR A 123 -16.38 -9.53 5.09
CA THR A 123 -15.28 -9.67 4.13
C THR A 123 -15.34 -8.59 3.05
N VAL A 124 -16.53 -8.31 2.51
CA VAL A 124 -16.72 -7.23 1.52
C VAL A 124 -16.29 -5.88 2.08
N ALA A 125 -16.69 -5.58 3.31
CA ALA A 125 -16.27 -4.36 3.99
C ALA A 125 -14.74 -4.31 4.18
N THR A 126 -14.02 -5.45 4.24
CA THR A 126 -12.57 -5.49 4.50
C THR A 126 -11.86 -5.14 3.22
N VAL A 127 -12.30 -5.73 2.12
CA VAL A 127 -11.81 -5.45 0.77
C VAL A 127 -12.04 -3.97 0.43
N VAL A 128 -13.26 -3.46 0.62
CA VAL A 128 -13.57 -2.05 0.35
C VAL A 128 -12.75 -1.11 1.24
N HIS A 129 -12.60 -1.41 2.53
CA HIS A 129 -11.80 -0.57 3.42
C HIS A 129 -10.32 -0.57 3.04
N GLY A 130 -9.76 -1.73 2.66
CA GLY A 130 -8.38 -1.84 2.17
C GLY A 130 -8.16 -1.10 0.86
N LEU A 131 -9.09 -1.19 -0.10
CA LEU A 131 -9.01 -0.42 -1.35
C LEU A 131 -9.04 1.09 -1.05
N LEU A 132 -9.94 1.55 -0.18
CA LEU A 132 -10.02 2.96 0.21
C LEU A 132 -8.76 3.45 0.96
N ALA A 133 -8.02 2.56 1.62
CA ALA A 133 -6.77 2.92 2.29
C ALA A 133 -5.59 3.11 1.32
N ASN A 134 -5.71 2.64 0.07
CA ASN A 134 -4.67 2.64 -0.95
C ASN A 134 -4.88 3.69 -2.05
N VAL A 135 -5.89 4.55 -1.92
CA VAL A 135 -6.19 5.68 -2.81
C VAL A 135 -5.77 6.98 -2.12
#